data_AF-A0A8T4XG85-F1
#
_entry.id   AF-A0A8T4XG85-F1
#
_cell.length_a   1.000
_cell.length_b   1.000
_cell.length_c   1.000
_cell.angle_alpha   90.00
_cell.angle_beta   90.00
_cell.angle_gamma   90.00
#
_symmetry.space_group_name_H-M   'P 1'
#
loop_
_entity.id
_entity.type
_entity.pdbx_description
1 polymer ?
#
loop_
_entity_poly.entity_id
_entity_poly.type
_entity_poly.pdbx_seq_one_letter_code
_entity_poly.pdbx_strand_id
1 'polypeptide(L)'
;MRSLITEMARDNKMAYRDSIDLMKKIIDISGQNVFSCNLCGKCTAGCPISDAMDIKPHQVVRLVQVRPEALLDSKAIWLCACCLTCVSRCPKMIDIAKIMEAYRTIVLSSKREDFIEYSPELSSLLPIQALVAVRSKYSMVHLPFYSPTVRLRKYFTRERLLMLMGGKKT
;
A
#
# COMPACT_ATOMS: atom_id res chain seq x y z
N MET A 1 40.13 -2.57 13.82
CA MET A 1 39.66 -2.30 12.43
C MET A 1 39.16 -3.55 11.70
N ARG A 2 39.84 -4.72 11.73
CA ARG A 2 39.34 -5.96 11.11
C ARG A 2 38.02 -6.51 11.70
N SER A 3 37.78 -6.33 13.01
CA SER A 3 36.54 -6.76 13.69
C SER A 3 35.30 -6.00 13.24
N LEU A 4 35.41 -4.68 13.08
CA LEU A 4 34.33 -3.81 12.60
C LEU A 4 33.91 -4.15 11.17
N ILE A 5 34.86 -4.47 10.28
CA ILE A 5 34.56 -4.88 8.89
C ILE A 5 33.78 -6.21 8.88
N THR A 6 34.12 -7.16 9.75
CA THR A 6 33.38 -8.44 9.87
C THR A 6 32.00 -8.28 10.50
N GLU A 7 31.81 -7.33 11.42
CA GLU A 7 30.51 -7.01 12.01
C GLU A 7 29.61 -6.31 11.00
N MET A 8 30.11 -5.29 10.30
CA MET A 8 29.37 -4.61 9.21
C MET A 8 28.99 -5.58 8.08
N ALA A 9 29.85 -6.54 7.75
CA ALA A 9 29.54 -7.57 6.76
C ALA A 9 28.45 -8.56 7.24
N ARG A 10 28.36 -8.82 8.55
CA ARG A 10 27.30 -9.65 9.15
C ARG A 10 25.97 -8.91 9.21
N ASP A 11 25.98 -7.65 9.61
CA ASP A 11 24.78 -6.81 9.69
C ASP A 11 24.18 -6.58 8.29
N ASN A 12 25.02 -6.33 7.29
CA ASN A 12 24.60 -6.21 5.90
C ASN A 12 24.04 -7.53 5.35
N LYS A 13 24.61 -8.67 5.75
CA LYS A 13 24.13 -10.00 5.35
C LYS A 13 22.79 -10.37 6.00
N MET A 14 22.53 -9.90 7.22
CA MET A 14 21.25 -10.06 7.90
C MET A 14 20.17 -9.18 7.24
N ALA A 15 20.45 -7.89 7.05
CA ALA A 15 19.53 -6.96 6.39
C ALA A 15 19.16 -7.40 4.96
N TYR A 16 20.11 -7.98 4.23
CA TYR A 16 19.87 -8.54 2.90
C TYR A 16 18.94 -9.77 2.94
N ARG A 17 19.09 -10.64 3.95
CA ARG A 17 18.23 -11.81 4.12
C ARG A 17 16.79 -11.41 4.44
N ASP A 18 16.60 -10.43 5.32
CA ASP A 18 15.29 -9.92 5.70
C ASP A 18 14.55 -9.32 4.49
N SER A 19 15.26 -8.60 3.62
CA SER A 19 14.71 -8.03 2.39
C SER A 19 14.25 -9.12 1.40
N ILE A 20 15.03 -10.20 1.24
CA ILE A 20 14.63 -11.36 0.41
C ILE A 20 13.40 -12.05 0.98
N ASP A 21 13.36 -12.27 2.29
CA ASP A 21 12.23 -12.96 2.93
C ASP A 21 10.95 -12.12 2.86
N LEU A 22 11.05 -10.79 2.98
CA LEU A 22 9.94 -9.87 2.72
C LEU A 22 9.45 -9.97 1.27
N MET A 23 10.38 -9.96 0.29
CA MET A 23 10.03 -10.10 -1.13
C MET A 23 9.26 -11.39 -1.40
N LYS A 24 9.76 -12.54 -0.90
CA LYS A 24 9.10 -13.84 -1.03
C LYS A 24 7.70 -13.81 -0.43
N LYS A 25 7.56 -13.26 0.77
CA LYS A 25 6.26 -13.13 1.44
C LYS A 25 5.26 -12.30 0.63
N ILE A 26 5.71 -11.20 0.02
CA ILE A 26 4.86 -10.37 -0.85
C ILE A 26 4.43 -11.16 -2.09
N ILE A 27 5.36 -11.90 -2.72
CA ILE A 27 5.06 -12.72 -3.90
C ILE A 27 4.04 -13.83 -3.53
N ASP A 28 4.22 -14.50 -2.40
CA ASP A 28 3.31 -15.55 -1.91
C ASP A 28 1.91 -15.00 -1.64
N ILE A 29 1.78 -13.89 -0.90
CA ILE A 29 0.48 -13.31 -0.54
C ILE A 29 -0.23 -12.76 -1.80
N SER A 30 0.51 -12.09 -2.69
CA SER A 30 -0.07 -11.48 -3.89
C SER A 30 -0.33 -12.47 -5.03
N GLY A 31 0.37 -13.61 -5.03
CA GLY A 31 0.39 -14.57 -6.14
C GLY A 31 0.92 -13.96 -7.45
N GLN A 32 1.68 -12.87 -7.40
CA GLN A 32 2.15 -12.14 -8.59
C GLN A 32 3.61 -12.42 -8.89
N ASN A 33 3.91 -12.77 -10.15
CA ASN A 33 5.28 -12.86 -10.63
C ASN A 33 5.83 -11.47 -11.00
N VAL A 34 6.40 -10.78 -10.02
CA VAL A 34 6.98 -9.43 -10.19
C VAL A 34 8.19 -9.41 -11.13
N PHE A 35 8.91 -10.52 -11.32
CA PHE A 35 10.08 -10.61 -12.20
C PHE A 35 9.73 -10.63 -13.69
N SER A 36 8.46 -10.88 -14.02
CA SER A 36 7.98 -10.77 -15.40
C SER A 36 7.89 -9.32 -15.90
N CYS A 37 7.96 -8.35 -14.99
CA CYS A 37 7.81 -6.93 -15.28
C CYS A 37 9.02 -6.39 -16.07
N ASN A 38 8.75 -5.74 -17.20
CA ASN A 38 9.73 -5.05 -18.04
C ASN A 38 9.71 -3.52 -17.88
N LEU A 39 9.08 -2.99 -16.82
CA LEU A 39 9.02 -1.56 -16.50
C LEU A 39 8.42 -0.65 -17.60
N CYS A 40 7.50 -1.15 -18.42
CA CYS A 40 6.90 -0.37 -19.51
C CYS A 40 6.06 0.87 -19.10
N GLY A 41 5.77 1.08 -17.81
CA GLY A 41 5.10 2.30 -17.31
C GLY A 41 3.59 2.41 -17.57
N LYS A 42 2.97 1.52 -18.36
CA LYS A 42 1.53 1.57 -18.72
C LYS A 42 0.60 1.64 -17.50
N CYS A 43 0.94 0.93 -16.43
CA CYS A 43 0.17 0.92 -15.19
C CYS A 43 0.11 2.30 -14.51
N THR A 44 1.17 3.10 -14.62
CA THR A 44 1.21 4.46 -14.08
C THR A 44 0.43 5.42 -14.95
N ALA A 45 0.60 5.35 -16.27
CA ALA A 45 -0.18 6.17 -17.21
C ALA A 45 -1.69 5.91 -17.09
N GLY A 46 -2.10 4.70 -16.68
CA GLY A 46 -3.51 4.37 -16.45
C GLY A 46 -4.03 4.63 -15.03
N CYS A 47 -3.18 5.02 -14.08
CA CYS A 47 -3.62 5.16 -12.70
C CYS A 47 -4.21 6.56 -12.44
N PRO A 48 -5.49 6.66 -12.03
CA PRO A 48 -6.19 7.95 -11.90
C PRO A 48 -5.67 8.81 -10.74
N ILE A 49 -4.95 8.20 -9.80
CA ILE A 49 -4.43 8.86 -8.59
C ILE A 49 -2.90 8.86 -8.55
N SER A 50 -2.26 8.56 -9.68
CA SER A 50 -0.79 8.44 -9.74
C SER A 50 -0.06 9.73 -9.36
N ASP A 51 -0.67 10.90 -9.61
CA ASP A 51 -0.09 12.20 -9.27
C ASP A 51 -0.09 12.49 -7.76
N ALA A 52 -1.03 11.88 -7.02
CA ALA A 52 -1.09 12.00 -5.56
C ALA A 52 -0.19 10.98 -4.84
N MET A 53 0.34 9.99 -5.56
CA MET A 53 1.21 8.95 -5.01
C MET A 53 2.67 9.43 -4.93
N ASP A 54 3.32 9.08 -3.81
CA ASP A 54 4.77 9.23 -3.62
C ASP A 54 5.56 8.21 -4.44
N ILE A 55 5.03 6.99 -4.60
CA ILE A 55 5.61 5.93 -5.43
C ILE A 55 4.61 5.53 -6.51
N LYS A 56 4.99 5.69 -7.78
CA LYS A 56 4.11 5.40 -8.91
C LYS A 56 3.98 3.87 -9.13
N PRO A 57 2.87 3.38 -9.69
CA PRO A 57 2.62 1.94 -9.86
C PRO A 57 3.76 1.13 -10.51
N HIS A 58 4.42 1.63 -11.56
CA HIS A 58 5.54 0.91 -12.17
C HIS A 58 6.78 0.84 -11.24
N GLN A 59 7.00 1.88 -10.44
CA GLN A 59 8.07 1.94 -9.45
C GLN A 59 7.81 0.97 -8.30
N VAL A 60 6.54 0.74 -7.93
CA VAL A 60 6.17 -0.25 -6.91
C VAL A 60 6.70 -1.62 -7.31
N VAL A 61 6.41 -2.07 -8.54
CA VAL A 61 6.89 -3.38 -9.01
C VAL A 61 8.42 -3.43 -9.05
N ARG A 62 9.07 -2.34 -9.46
CA ARG A 62 10.54 -2.26 -9.44
C ARG A 62 11.09 -2.39 -8.02
N LEU A 63 10.52 -1.67 -7.07
CA LEU A 63 10.97 -1.66 -5.68
C LEU A 63 10.77 -3.00 -5.02
N VAL A 64 9.69 -3.74 -5.33
CA VAL A 64 9.56 -5.13 -4.85
C VAL A 64 10.75 -5.98 -5.28
N GLN A 65 11.28 -5.80 -6.50
CA GLN A 65 12.41 -6.59 -7.01
C GLN A 65 13.75 -6.23 -6.35
N VAL A 66 13.97 -4.96 -5.97
CA VAL A 66 15.31 -4.47 -5.59
C VAL A 66 15.40 -4.01 -4.13
N ARG A 67 14.31 -3.50 -3.57
CA ARG A 67 14.26 -2.85 -2.26
C ARG A 67 12.83 -2.90 -1.68
N PRO A 68 12.28 -4.10 -1.43
CA PRO A 68 10.88 -4.29 -1.04
C PRO A 68 10.50 -3.56 0.25
N GLU A 69 11.46 -3.35 1.15
CA GLU A 69 11.23 -2.66 2.43
C GLU A 69 10.93 -1.17 2.28
N ALA A 70 11.38 -0.52 1.19
CA ALA A 70 11.15 0.91 0.96
C ALA A 70 9.66 1.26 0.76
N LEU A 71 8.85 0.28 0.36
CA LEU A 71 7.42 0.45 0.20
C LEU A 71 6.67 0.49 1.53
N LEU A 72 7.17 -0.13 2.61
CA LEU A 72 6.45 -0.25 3.88
C LEU A 72 6.05 1.10 4.51
N ASP A 73 6.83 2.15 4.26
CA ASP A 73 6.57 3.51 4.74
C ASP A 73 5.88 4.42 3.71
N SER A 74 5.61 3.89 2.51
CA SER A 74 5.04 4.65 1.40
C SER A 74 3.55 4.92 1.57
N LYS A 75 3.12 6.11 1.13
CA LYS A 75 1.71 6.49 1.06
C LYS A 75 0.98 5.77 -0.06
N ALA A 76 1.68 5.34 -1.12
CA ALA A 76 1.12 4.68 -2.28
C ALA A 76 0.29 3.43 -1.92
N ILE A 77 0.73 2.69 -0.89
CA ILE A 77 0.00 1.54 -0.35
C ILE A 77 -1.43 1.94 0.06
N TRP A 78 -1.57 3.06 0.77
CA TRP A 78 -2.86 3.52 1.32
C TRP A 78 -3.68 4.32 0.32
N LEU A 79 -3.02 4.98 -0.64
CA LEU A 79 -3.71 5.73 -1.69
C LEU A 79 -4.32 4.80 -2.74
N CYS A 80 -3.63 3.71 -3.13
CA CYS A 80 -4.08 2.79 -4.18
C CYS A 80 -5.56 2.42 -4.04
N ALA A 81 -6.40 2.83 -5.00
CA ALA A 81 -7.85 2.64 -4.95
C ALA A 81 -8.31 1.22 -5.32
N CYS A 82 -7.39 0.28 -5.55
CA CYS A 82 -7.70 -1.08 -6.00
C CYS A 82 -8.63 -1.13 -7.24
N CYS A 83 -8.55 -0.14 -8.12
CA CYS A 83 -9.43 -0.01 -9.30
C CYS A 83 -9.11 -0.98 -10.45
N LEU A 84 -8.10 -1.84 -10.29
CA LEU A 84 -7.67 -2.88 -11.25
C LEU A 84 -7.26 -2.38 -12.66
N THR A 85 -7.15 -1.07 -12.88
CA THR A 85 -6.68 -0.52 -14.17
C THR A 85 -5.25 -0.95 -14.50
N CYS A 86 -4.44 -1.22 -13.48
CA CYS A 86 -3.07 -1.68 -13.66
C CYS A 86 -2.98 -3.05 -14.33
N VAL A 87 -3.83 -4.01 -13.93
CA VAL A 87 -3.83 -5.37 -14.51
C VAL A 87 -4.40 -5.36 -15.92
N SER A 88 -5.48 -4.61 -16.18
CA SER A 88 -6.12 -4.57 -17.50
C SER A 88 -5.22 -3.99 -18.59
N ARG A 89 -4.29 -3.08 -18.24
CA ARG A 89 -3.34 -2.49 -19.19
C ARG A 89 -1.98 -3.19 -19.23
N CYS A 90 -1.72 -4.13 -18.33
CA CYS A 90 -0.42 -4.77 -18.21
C CYS A 90 -0.27 -5.89 -19.25
N PRO A 91 0.71 -5.81 -20.18
CA PRO A 91 0.96 -6.89 -21.14
C PRO A 91 1.48 -8.18 -20.49
N LYS A 92 1.89 -8.10 -19.22
CA LYS A 92 2.36 -9.23 -18.40
C LYS A 92 1.34 -9.68 -17.35
N MET A 93 0.14 -9.09 -17.36
CA MET A 93 -0.97 -9.43 -16.45
C MET A 93 -0.61 -9.31 -14.95
N ILE A 94 0.31 -8.40 -14.61
CA ILE A 94 0.68 -8.14 -13.21
C ILE A 94 -0.41 -7.30 -12.54
N ASP A 95 -0.97 -7.84 -11.45
CA ASP A 95 -1.94 -7.18 -10.60
C ASP A 95 -1.25 -6.41 -9.46
N ILE A 96 -1.05 -5.11 -9.67
CA ILE A 96 -0.42 -4.23 -8.66
C ILE A 96 -1.37 -3.99 -7.48
N ALA A 97 -2.69 -4.14 -7.65
CA ALA A 97 -3.62 -3.99 -6.54
C ALA A 97 -3.40 -5.09 -5.49
N LYS A 98 -3.21 -6.34 -5.93
CA LYS A 98 -2.85 -7.47 -5.04
C LYS A 98 -1.50 -7.28 -4.35
N ILE A 99 -0.51 -6.71 -5.05
CA ILE A 99 0.78 -6.38 -4.44
C ILE A 99 0.58 -5.34 -3.32
N MET A 100 -0.19 -4.28 -3.58
CA MET A 100 -0.50 -3.27 -2.56
C MET A 100 -1.27 -3.84 -1.38
N GLU A 101 -2.21 -4.75 -1.63
CA GLU A 101 -2.94 -5.47 -0.58
C GLU A 101 -2.01 -6.34 0.27
N ALA A 102 -1.08 -7.07 -0.34
CA ALA A 102 -0.08 -7.84 0.39
C ALA A 102 0.76 -6.96 1.34
N TYR A 103 1.18 -5.78 0.87
CA TYR A 103 1.86 -4.81 1.72
C TYR A 103 0.99 -4.33 2.88
N ARG A 104 -0.30 -4.04 2.65
CA ARG A 104 -1.22 -3.67 3.74
C ARG A 104 -1.34 -4.80 4.75
N THR A 105 -1.54 -6.03 4.31
CA THR A 105 -1.63 -7.20 5.20
C THR A 105 -0.39 -7.36 6.06
N ILE A 106 0.81 -7.17 5.49
CA ILE A 106 2.06 -7.22 6.26
C ILE A 106 2.13 -6.10 7.30
N VAL A 107 1.79 -4.86 6.92
CA VAL A 107 1.80 -3.71 7.85
C VAL A 107 0.77 -3.88 8.97
N LEU A 108 -0.46 -4.29 8.62
CA LEU A 108 -1.57 -4.51 9.55
C LEU A 108 -1.33 -5.69 10.50
N SER A 109 -0.77 -6.79 10.00
CA SER A 109 -0.40 -7.94 10.85
C SER A 109 0.68 -7.57 11.87
N SER A 110 1.50 -6.56 11.59
CA SER A 110 2.57 -6.09 12.47
C SER A 110 2.10 -5.00 13.44
N LYS A 111 1.05 -4.25 13.10
CA LYS A 111 0.54 -3.11 13.86
C LYS A 111 -0.96 -3.29 14.05
N ARG A 112 -1.37 -3.77 15.24
CA ARG A 112 -2.75 -4.12 15.63
C ARG A 112 -3.75 -2.96 15.71
N GLU A 113 -3.52 -1.85 15.01
CA GLU A 113 -4.32 -0.63 15.19
C GLU A 113 -4.44 0.12 13.86
N ASP A 114 -5.50 -0.14 13.10
CA ASP A 114 -5.91 0.70 11.96
C ASP A 114 -7.42 0.47 11.70
N PHE A 115 -8.27 1.22 12.41
CA PHE A 115 -9.73 1.23 12.20
C PHE A 115 -10.16 2.59 11.63
N ILE A 116 -11.14 2.59 10.72
CA ILE A 116 -11.85 3.80 10.30
C ILE A 116 -13.21 3.82 10.98
N GLU A 117 -13.57 4.95 11.60
CA GLU A 117 -14.95 5.24 11.98
C GLU A 117 -15.76 5.51 10.71
N TYR A 118 -16.77 4.68 10.49
CA TYR A 118 -17.68 4.78 9.36
C TYR A 118 -18.95 5.52 9.77
N SER A 119 -19.19 6.71 9.21
CA SER A 119 -20.49 7.38 9.34
C SER A 119 -21.43 6.87 8.22
N PRO A 120 -22.68 6.49 8.54
CA PRO A 120 -23.65 6.02 7.55
C PRO A 120 -23.90 7.03 6.41
N GLU A 121 -23.74 8.34 6.65
CA GLU A 121 -23.92 9.37 5.63
C GLU A 121 -22.84 9.36 4.55
N LEU A 122 -21.64 8.84 4.85
CA LEU A 122 -20.54 8.76 3.89
C LEU A 122 -20.77 7.65 2.85
N SER A 123 -21.60 6.64 3.18
CA SER A 123 -21.99 5.54 2.28
C SER A 123 -22.65 6.00 0.99
N SER A 124 -23.58 6.96 1.12
CA SER A 124 -24.37 7.48 0.01
C SER A 124 -23.60 8.49 -0.84
N LEU A 125 -22.50 9.04 -0.31
CA LEU A 125 -21.64 10.02 -0.97
C LEU A 125 -20.46 9.39 -1.71
N LEU A 126 -20.03 8.20 -1.28
CA LEU A 126 -18.89 7.52 -1.89
C LEU A 126 -19.32 6.63 -3.05
N PRO A 127 -18.63 6.68 -4.21
CA PRO A 127 -18.85 5.71 -5.26
C PRO A 127 -18.55 4.30 -4.76
N ILE A 128 -19.26 3.28 -5.26
CA ILE A 128 -19.10 1.87 -4.84
C ILE A 128 -17.63 1.42 -4.85
N GLN A 129 -16.85 1.88 -5.82
CA GLN A 129 -15.41 1.63 -5.92
C GLN A 129 -14.63 2.13 -4.69
N ALA A 130 -14.99 3.30 -4.14
CA ALA A 130 -14.38 3.82 -2.92
C ALA A 130 -14.78 3.00 -1.69
N LEU A 131 -16.04 2.56 -1.60
CA LEU A 131 -16.50 1.69 -0.50
C LEU A 131 -15.77 0.34 -0.49
N VAL A 132 -15.64 -0.31 -1.64
CA VAL A 132 -14.89 -1.58 -1.77
C VAL A 132 -13.42 -1.36 -1.43
N ALA A 133 -12.81 -0.28 -1.94
CA ALA A 133 -11.42 0.05 -1.63
C ALA A 133 -11.20 0.28 -0.12
N VAL A 134 -12.12 0.96 0.56
CA VAL A 134 -12.07 1.17 2.02
C VAL A 134 -12.20 -0.17 2.74
N ARG A 135 -13.14 -1.04 2.35
CA ARG A 135 -13.34 -2.35 2.99
C ARG A 135 -12.14 -3.28 2.81
N SER A 136 -11.46 -3.25 1.66
CA SER A 136 -10.23 -4.00 1.43
C SER A 136 -8.99 -3.37 2.08
N LYS A 137 -9.05 -2.09 2.50
CA LYS A 137 -7.94 -1.38 3.16
C LYS A 137 -8.00 -1.46 4.68
N TYR A 138 -9.20 -1.54 5.25
CA TYR A 138 -9.43 -1.46 6.69
C TYR A 138 -10.35 -2.59 7.13
N SER A 139 -9.99 -3.29 8.21
CA SER A 139 -10.88 -4.25 8.85
C SER A 139 -12.06 -3.50 9.47
N MET A 140 -13.20 -3.48 8.78
CA MET A 140 -14.47 -3.00 9.33
C MET A 140 -14.89 -3.94 10.47
N VAL A 141 -14.57 -3.59 11.72
CA VAL A 141 -15.11 -4.30 12.88
C VAL A 141 -16.25 -3.47 13.45
N HIS A 142 -17.46 -4.02 13.40
CA HIS A 142 -18.57 -3.57 14.24
C HIS A 142 -18.16 -3.86 15.70
N LEU A 143 -17.63 -2.87 16.42
CA LEU A 143 -17.39 -2.97 17.87
C LEU A 143 -18.50 -2.19 18.59
N PRO A 144 -19.33 -2.86 19.42
CA PRO A 144 -20.52 -2.25 20.00
C PRO A 144 -20.25 -1.34 21.22
N PHE A 145 -19.01 -1.17 21.70
CA PHE A 145 -18.79 -0.43 22.96
C PHE A 145 -17.44 0.30 23.01
N TYR A 146 -17.52 1.64 23.04
CA TYR A 146 -16.73 2.62 23.80
C TYR A 146 -15.18 2.66 23.68
N SER A 147 -14.66 3.53 22.81
CA SER A 147 -13.55 4.46 23.11
C SER A 147 -13.41 5.51 21.98
N PRO A 148 -13.57 6.82 22.23
CA PRO A 148 -13.70 7.85 21.19
C PRO A 148 -12.36 8.40 20.68
N THR A 149 -11.29 7.62 20.66
CA THR A 149 -9.98 8.15 20.19
C THR A 149 -9.17 7.09 19.46
N VAL A 150 -9.52 6.86 18.18
CA VAL A 150 -8.68 6.08 17.27
C VAL A 150 -7.86 7.06 16.42
N ARG A 151 -6.53 6.96 16.50
CA ARG A 151 -5.60 7.83 15.73
C ARG A 151 -5.48 7.34 14.29
N LEU A 152 -6.05 8.09 13.35
CA LEU A 152 -5.69 8.02 11.94
C LEU A 152 -4.17 8.27 11.80
N ARG A 153 -3.43 7.44 11.04
CA ARG A 153 -2.07 7.81 10.64
C ARG A 153 -2.10 9.18 9.95
N LYS A 154 -1.01 9.95 10.08
CA LYS A 154 -0.73 11.31 9.56
C LYS A 154 -1.18 11.64 8.11
N TYR A 155 -1.64 10.66 7.33
CA TYR A 155 -1.95 10.78 5.91
C TYR A 155 -3.45 10.95 5.59
N PHE A 156 -4.35 10.60 6.50
CA PHE A 156 -5.80 10.60 6.25
C PHE A 156 -6.57 11.43 7.30
N THR A 157 -6.11 12.65 7.63
CA THR A 157 -6.94 13.58 8.42
C THR A 157 -8.17 13.98 7.60
N ARG A 158 -9.30 14.27 8.26
CA ARG A 158 -10.56 14.73 7.62
C ARG A 158 -10.30 15.88 6.63
N GLU A 159 -9.45 16.83 6.99
CA GLU A 159 -9.06 17.96 6.14
C GLU A 159 -8.36 17.52 4.86
N ARG A 160 -7.53 16.46 4.93
CA ARG A 160 -6.77 15.95 3.80
C ARG A 160 -7.61 15.09 2.87
N LEU A 161 -8.58 14.35 3.42
CA LEU A 161 -9.63 13.68 2.66
C LEU A 161 -10.46 14.69 1.86
N LEU A 162 -10.88 15.79 2.51
CA LEU A 162 -11.61 16.88 1.84
C LEU A 162 -10.76 17.54 0.74
N MET A 163 -9.45 17.75 0.97
CA MET A 163 -8.53 18.26 -0.05
C MET A 163 -8.36 17.30 -1.25
N LEU A 164 -8.26 15.99 -1.01
CA LEU A 164 -8.12 14.98 -2.08
C LEU A 164 -9.40 14.78 -2.90
N MET A 165 -10.57 15.00 -2.29
CA MET A 165 -11.87 14.93 -2.96
C MET A 165 -12.29 16.25 -3.62
N GLY A 166 -11.39 17.25 -3.69
CA GLY A 166 -11.66 18.53 -4.35
C GLY A 166 -12.63 19.44 -3.59
N GLY A 167 -12.90 19.18 -2.31
CA GLY A 167 -13.72 20.02 -1.46
C GLY A 167 -13.01 21.34 -1.17
N LYS A 168 -13.56 22.46 -1.66
CA LYS A 168 -13.12 23.80 -1.26
C LYS A 168 -13.26 23.93 0.26
N LYS A 169 -12.19 24.39 0.92
CA LYS A 169 -12.23 24.82 2.32
C LYS A 169 -13.33 25.88 2.45
N THR A 170 -14.38 25.55 3.19
CA THR A 170 -15.20 26.54 3.91
C THR A 170 -14.45 26.99 5.14
#